data_AF-A0A924GW12-F1
#
_entry.id   AF-A0A924GW12-F1
#
_cell.length_a   1.000
_cell.length_b   1.000
_cell.length_c   1.000
_cell.angle_alpha   90.00
_cell.angle_beta   90.00
_cell.angle_gamma   90.00
#
_symmetry.space_group_name_H-M   'P 1'
#
loop_
_entity.id
_entity.type
_entity.pdbx_description
1 polymer ?
#
loop_
_entity_poly.entity_id
_entity_poly.type
_entity_poly.pdbx_seq_one_letter_code
_entity_poly.pdbx_strand_id
1 'polypeptide(L)'
;MKNAVFAAIALASLVNSAFAATALPAQSFNVTATIAAKCRNVTVGTPVVDFGVYTAFAGPANVAPSAQMVFECSQNLAPVSAVLDATTGTLVGVTYNLTMGAPATGAGAAGSTSYTYTVGGTMVLNQAGDATGATTDARTLTVSY
;
A
#
# COMPACT_ATOMS: atom_id res chain seq x y z
N MET A 1 -9.55 64.67 -51.42
CA MET A 1 -9.37 64.86 -49.96
C MET A 1 -9.59 63.51 -49.29
N LYS A 2 -8.61 63.08 -48.48
CA LYS A 2 -8.62 62.16 -47.30
C LYS A 2 -9.78 61.16 -47.20
N ASN A 3 -9.59 59.84 -47.23
CA ASN A 3 -8.89 58.89 -46.31
C ASN A 3 -9.96 57.88 -45.83
N ALA A 4 -9.80 56.57 -46.10
CA ALA A 4 -9.56 55.51 -45.10
C ALA A 4 -10.85 54.99 -44.39
N VAL A 5 -11.11 53.72 -44.06
CA VAL A 5 -10.34 52.46 -43.94
C VAL A 5 -11.34 51.34 -43.51
N PHE A 6 -11.26 50.13 -44.11
CA PHE A 6 -11.45 48.74 -43.56
C PHE A 6 -12.86 48.28 -43.06
N ALA A 7 -13.30 47.00 -43.05
CA ALA A 7 -12.72 45.63 -43.16
C ALA A 7 -13.83 44.67 -43.69
N ALA A 8 -13.61 43.74 -44.63
CA ALA A 8 -13.12 42.34 -44.52
C ALA A 8 -13.86 41.41 -43.53
N ILE A 9 -14.44 40.30 -44.05
CA ILE A 9 -14.29 38.89 -43.62
C ILE A 9 -14.95 38.01 -44.70
N ALA A 10 -14.17 37.12 -45.31
CA ALA A 10 -14.59 36.16 -46.34
C ALA A 10 -15.01 34.82 -45.72
N LEU A 11 -15.98 34.17 -46.36
CA LEU A 11 -16.47 32.82 -46.04
C LEU A 11 -15.46 31.71 -46.42
N ALA A 12 -15.57 30.59 -45.68
CA ALA A 12 -15.70 29.21 -46.19
C ALA A 12 -14.70 28.16 -45.62
N SER A 13 -15.27 27.27 -44.78
CA SER A 13 -15.17 25.79 -44.78
C SER A 13 -13.84 25.03 -44.82
N LEU A 14 -13.74 24.10 -43.85
CA LEU A 14 -13.07 22.78 -43.86
C LEU A 14 -11.52 22.74 -43.86
N VAL A 15 -10.94 22.30 -42.74
CA VAL A 15 -9.80 21.37 -42.75
C VAL A 15 -9.68 20.68 -41.40
N ASN A 16 -9.94 19.37 -41.36
CA ASN A 16 -9.21 18.49 -40.45
C ASN A 16 -7.73 18.81 -40.64
N SER A 17 -7.07 19.31 -39.60
CA SER A 17 -5.62 19.44 -39.58
C SER A 17 -5.00 18.04 -39.57
N ALA A 18 -5.05 17.35 -40.71
CA ALA A 18 -4.07 16.34 -41.02
C ALA A 18 -2.74 17.08 -41.00
N PHE A 19 -1.98 16.91 -39.91
CA PHE A 19 -0.60 17.32 -39.87
C PHE A 19 0.07 16.58 -41.03
N ALA A 20 0.26 17.27 -42.15
CA ALA A 20 1.16 16.82 -43.18
C ALA A 20 2.50 16.64 -42.48
N ALA A 21 2.95 15.40 -42.35
CA ALA A 21 4.30 15.10 -41.92
C ALA A 21 5.24 15.60 -43.02
N THR A 22 5.53 16.90 -43.02
CA THR A 22 6.68 17.42 -43.73
C THR A 22 7.88 16.73 -43.13
N ALA A 23 8.55 15.88 -43.91
CA ALA A 23 9.80 15.25 -43.53
C ALA A 23 10.81 16.36 -43.22
N LEU A 24 10.93 16.71 -41.94
CA LEU A 24 12.04 17.51 -41.44
C LEU A 24 13.33 16.75 -41.78
N PRO A 25 14.44 17.45 -42.07
CA PRO A 25 15.73 16.78 -42.25
C PRO A 25 15.96 15.86 -41.05
N ALA A 26 16.44 14.63 -41.28
CA ALA A 26 16.59 13.63 -40.22
C ALA A 26 17.38 14.22 -39.05
N GLN A 27 16.71 14.44 -37.91
CA GLN A 27 17.34 14.91 -36.68
C GLN A 27 17.40 13.74 -35.71
N SER A 28 18.61 13.40 -35.27
CA SER A 28 18.81 12.44 -34.19
C SER A 28 18.56 13.15 -32.87
N PHE A 29 17.66 12.60 -32.05
CA PHE A 29 17.46 13.03 -30.68
C PHE A 29 17.37 11.82 -29.76
N ASN A 30 17.81 11.99 -28.52
CA ASN A 30 17.73 10.94 -27.52
C ASN A 30 16.31 10.87 -26.96
N VAL A 31 15.76 9.66 -26.89
CA VAL A 31 14.50 9.37 -26.20
C VAL A 31 14.83 8.52 -24.98
N THR A 32 14.52 9.03 -23.80
CA THR A 32 14.72 8.31 -22.54
C THR A 32 13.42 8.18 -21.79
N ALA A 33 13.22 7.03 -21.13
CA ALA A 33 12.15 6.79 -20.19
C ALA A 33 12.76 6.34 -18.86
N THR A 34 12.32 6.95 -17.77
CA THR A 34 12.73 6.56 -16.41
C THR A 34 11.64 5.72 -15.77
N ILE A 35 12.01 4.53 -15.29
CA ILE A 35 11.11 3.62 -14.58
C ILE A 35 11.60 3.54 -13.13
N ALA A 36 10.71 3.78 -12.17
CA ALA A 36 11.01 3.68 -10.75
C ALA A 36 10.51 2.33 -10.19
N ALA A 37 11.37 1.66 -9.42
CA ALA A 37 11.01 0.49 -8.62
C ALA A 37 10.01 0.89 -7.51
N LYS A 38 9.03 0.04 -7.22
CA LYS A 38 7.98 0.31 -6.21
C LYS A 38 7.54 -0.97 -5.52
N CYS A 39 7.08 -0.84 -4.28
CA CYS A 39 6.31 -1.86 -3.59
C CYS A 39 4.84 -1.41 -3.43
N ARG A 40 3.92 -2.37 -3.48
CA ARG A 40 2.48 -2.18 -3.27
C ARG A 40 1.97 -3.20 -2.25
N ASN A 41 1.15 -2.76 -1.31
CA ASN A 41 0.38 -3.68 -0.47
C ASN A 41 -0.73 -4.34 -1.31
N VAL A 42 -0.75 -5.67 -1.34
CA VAL A 42 -1.74 -6.49 -2.07
C VAL A 42 -2.55 -7.39 -1.14
N THR A 43 -2.48 -7.15 0.17
CA THR A 43 -3.26 -7.87 1.17
C THR A 43 -4.75 -7.78 0.83
N VAL A 44 -5.43 -8.92 0.84
CA VAL A 44 -6.88 -8.98 0.63
C VAL A 44 -7.58 -8.72 1.96
N GLY A 45 -8.40 -7.68 2.02
CA GLY A 45 -9.09 -7.27 3.25
C GLY A 45 -8.17 -6.61 4.27
N THR A 46 -8.73 -6.30 5.43
CA THR A 46 -7.96 -5.78 6.56
C THR A 46 -7.39 -6.96 7.36
N PRO A 47 -6.06 -7.06 7.53
CA PRO A 47 -5.46 -8.08 8.37
C PRO A 47 -5.87 -7.86 9.83
N VAL A 48 -6.43 -8.89 10.48
CA VAL A 48 -6.88 -8.83 11.88
C VAL A 48 -6.27 -9.97 12.67
N VAL A 49 -5.60 -9.62 13.77
CA VAL A 49 -5.16 -10.58 14.78
C VAL A 49 -6.34 -10.78 15.74
N ASP A 50 -7.20 -11.73 15.41
CA ASP A 50 -8.45 -11.96 16.14
C ASP A 50 -8.23 -12.91 17.32
N PHE A 51 -8.20 -12.36 18.53
CA PHE A 51 -8.09 -13.12 19.77
C PHE A 51 -9.37 -13.89 20.12
N GLY A 52 -10.45 -13.78 19.32
CA GLY A 52 -11.72 -14.45 19.53
C GLY A 52 -12.53 -13.87 20.68
N VAL A 53 -13.56 -14.61 21.09
CA VAL A 53 -14.44 -14.19 22.18
C VAL A 53 -13.75 -14.40 23.53
N TYR A 54 -13.65 -13.33 24.31
CA TYR A 54 -13.18 -13.39 25.69
C TYR A 54 -14.39 -13.64 26.61
N THR A 55 -14.38 -14.74 27.35
CA THR A 55 -15.55 -15.19 28.14
C THR A 55 -15.43 -14.91 29.64
N ALA A 56 -14.21 -14.71 30.16
CA ALA A 56 -13.97 -14.38 31.57
C ALA A 56 -12.60 -13.74 31.78
N PHE A 57 -12.51 -12.74 32.68
CA PHE A 57 -11.25 -12.21 33.20
C PHE A 57 -10.60 -13.17 34.20
N ALA A 58 -9.31 -12.99 34.42
CA ALA A 58 -8.46 -13.86 35.24
C ALA A 58 -8.48 -15.34 34.79
N GLY A 59 -8.81 -15.58 33.52
CA GLY A 59 -8.86 -16.90 32.91
C GLY A 59 -7.62 -17.24 32.08
N PRO A 60 -7.63 -18.43 31.43
CA PRO A 60 -6.60 -18.78 30.47
C PRO A 60 -6.59 -17.80 29.29
N ALA A 61 -5.42 -17.60 28.69
CA ALA A 61 -5.31 -16.85 27.43
C ALA A 61 -5.96 -17.64 26.30
N ASN A 62 -6.58 -16.91 25.37
CA ASN A 62 -7.07 -17.50 24.13
C ASN A 62 -5.90 -18.02 23.28
N VAL A 63 -6.20 -18.96 22.39
CA VAL A 63 -5.23 -19.50 21.43
C VAL A 63 -4.59 -18.35 20.66
N ALA A 64 -3.27 -18.39 20.50
CA ALA A 64 -2.50 -17.36 19.80
C ALA A 64 -2.93 -17.23 18.32
N PRO A 65 -3.56 -16.12 17.92
CA PRO A 65 -3.95 -15.90 16.52
C PRO A 65 -2.79 -15.40 15.66
N SER A 66 -2.99 -15.35 14.35
CA SER A 66 -2.08 -14.67 13.42
C SER A 66 -2.83 -14.02 12.26
N ALA A 67 -2.24 -12.97 11.70
CA ALA A 67 -2.69 -12.30 10.50
C ALA A 67 -1.55 -12.21 9.48
N GLN A 68 -1.90 -12.11 8.20
CA GLN A 68 -0.91 -11.99 7.12
C GLN A 68 -1.08 -10.69 6.34
N MET A 69 0.05 -10.09 5.99
CA MET A 69 0.14 -8.93 5.11
C MET A 69 1.06 -9.26 3.94
N VAL A 70 0.64 -8.92 2.73
CA VAL A 70 1.36 -9.25 1.50
C VAL A 70 1.71 -7.98 0.76
N PHE A 71 2.99 -7.86 0.40
CA PHE A 71 3.52 -6.77 -0.42
C PHE A 71 4.12 -7.33 -1.70
N GLU A 72 3.79 -6.74 -2.84
CA GLU A 72 4.46 -7.00 -4.11
C GLU A 72 5.44 -5.87 -4.41
N CYS A 73 6.71 -6.22 -4.60
CA CYS A 73 7.75 -5.28 -4.98
C CYS A 73 8.25 -5.62 -6.38
N SER A 74 8.59 -4.60 -7.18
CA SER A 74 9.30 -4.79 -8.45
C SER A 74 10.50 -5.73 -8.29
N GLN A 75 10.79 -6.53 -9.31
CA GLN A 75 11.86 -7.52 -9.28
C GLN A 75 13.19 -6.90 -8.79
N ASN A 76 13.87 -7.60 -7.88
CA ASN A 76 15.12 -7.20 -7.21
C ASN A 76 15.02 -6.02 -6.23
N LEU A 77 13.82 -5.53 -5.92
CA LEU A 77 13.61 -4.59 -4.82
C LEU A 77 13.19 -5.38 -3.56
N ALA A 78 14.14 -5.58 -2.66
CA ALA A 78 13.89 -6.28 -1.40
C ALA A 78 13.62 -5.28 -0.27
N PRO A 79 12.55 -5.44 0.51
CA PRO A 79 12.38 -4.70 1.74
C PRO A 79 13.57 -4.90 2.69
N VAL A 80 14.04 -3.79 3.27
CA VAL A 80 15.19 -3.78 4.19
C VAL A 80 14.75 -3.82 5.65
N SER A 81 13.52 -3.40 5.95
CA SER A 81 12.95 -3.46 7.29
C SER A 81 11.43 -3.52 7.28
N ALA A 82 10.88 -4.10 8.35
CA ALA A 82 9.46 -4.12 8.64
C ALA A 82 9.30 -3.94 10.15
N VAL A 83 8.55 -2.92 10.58
CA VAL A 83 8.43 -2.52 11.99
C VAL A 83 6.98 -2.23 12.33
N LEU A 84 6.49 -2.85 13.40
CA LEU A 84 5.22 -2.46 14.03
C LEU A 84 5.44 -1.21 14.87
N ASP A 85 4.51 -0.27 14.80
CA ASP A 85 4.50 0.95 15.62
C ASP A 85 4.56 0.67 17.13
N ALA A 86 3.90 -0.40 17.58
CA ALA A 86 4.13 -1.03 18.87
C ALA A 86 3.89 -2.54 18.81
N THR A 87 4.59 -3.27 19.68
CA THR A 87 4.45 -4.73 19.82
C THR A 87 3.60 -5.14 21.02
N THR A 88 3.04 -4.19 21.76
CA THR A 88 2.18 -4.45 22.91
C THR A 88 1.03 -3.45 22.95
N GLY A 89 -0.10 -3.90 23.50
CA GLY A 89 -1.28 -3.08 23.70
C GLY A 89 -2.23 -3.71 24.71
N THR A 90 -3.38 -3.08 24.91
CA THR A 90 -4.38 -3.56 25.88
C THR A 90 -5.77 -3.51 25.26
N LEU A 91 -6.51 -4.61 25.39
CA LEU A 91 -7.92 -4.73 25.02
C LEU A 91 -8.70 -5.10 26.27
N VAL A 92 -9.77 -4.36 26.60
CA VAL A 92 -10.62 -4.62 27.79
C VAL A 92 -9.82 -4.88 29.08
N GLY A 93 -8.68 -4.19 29.26
CA GLY A 93 -7.79 -4.37 30.42
C GLY A 93 -6.80 -5.53 30.33
N VAL A 94 -6.87 -6.36 29.29
CA VAL A 94 -5.96 -7.49 29.05
C VAL A 94 -4.85 -7.09 28.07
N THR A 95 -3.61 -7.26 28.48
CA THR A 95 -2.42 -7.01 27.65
C THR A 95 -2.27 -8.08 26.58
N TYR A 96 -2.00 -7.62 25.36
CA TYR A 96 -1.57 -8.47 24.25
C TYR A 96 -0.17 -8.09 23.77
N ASN A 97 0.50 -9.05 23.17
CA ASN A 97 1.78 -8.89 22.50
C ASN A 97 1.65 -9.29 21.04
N LEU A 98 2.35 -8.57 20.17
CA LEU A 98 2.51 -8.89 18.75
C LEU A 98 3.95 -9.26 18.46
N THR A 99 4.11 -10.27 17.61
CA THR A 99 5.40 -10.69 17.09
C THR A 99 5.33 -10.79 15.58
N MET A 100 6.43 -10.48 14.91
CA MET A 100 6.54 -10.59 13.46
C MET A 100 7.89 -11.20 13.11
N GLY A 101 7.85 -12.23 12.26
CA GLY A 101 9.05 -12.87 11.74
C GLY A 101 9.58 -12.19 10.46
N ALA A 102 10.65 -12.75 9.92
CA ALA A 102 11.08 -12.43 8.56
C ALA A 102 9.97 -12.77 7.55
N PRO A 103 9.83 -12.01 6.46
CA PRO A 103 8.81 -12.30 5.47
C PRO A 103 9.12 -13.60 4.73
N ALA A 104 8.09 -14.35 4.40
CA ALA A 104 8.19 -15.39 3.38
C ALA A 104 8.25 -14.72 2.00
N THR A 105 9.16 -15.19 1.14
CA THR A 105 9.29 -14.69 -0.24
C THR A 105 8.62 -15.63 -1.22
N GLY A 106 7.99 -15.07 -2.25
CA GLY A 106 7.31 -15.83 -3.30
C GLY A 106 7.32 -15.09 -4.63
N ALA A 107 6.81 -15.75 -5.67
CA ALA A 107 6.56 -15.09 -6.95
C ALA A 107 5.36 -14.14 -6.82
N GLY A 108 5.52 -12.89 -7.26
CA GLY A 108 4.40 -11.97 -7.43
C GLY A 108 3.87 -12.00 -8.86
N ALA A 109 3.03 -11.02 -9.21
CA ALA A 109 2.67 -10.72 -10.60
C ALA A 109 3.92 -10.50 -11.49
N ALA A 110 3.74 -10.57 -12.82
CA ALA A 110 4.84 -10.52 -13.80
C ALA A 110 5.88 -9.42 -13.50
N GLY A 111 7.12 -9.83 -13.22
CA GLY A 111 8.22 -8.92 -12.89
C GLY A 111 8.22 -8.39 -11.45
N SER A 112 7.58 -9.10 -10.51
CA SER A 112 7.56 -8.73 -9.09
C SER A 112 7.84 -9.93 -8.17
N THR A 113 8.31 -9.62 -6.97
CA THR A 113 8.50 -10.55 -5.86
C THR A 113 7.47 -10.24 -4.78
N SER A 114 6.83 -11.29 -4.25
CA SER A 114 5.89 -11.18 -3.13
C SER A 114 6.63 -11.37 -1.80
N TYR A 115 6.31 -10.54 -0.82
CA TYR A 115 6.79 -10.59 0.55
C TYR A 115 5.60 -10.70 1.50
N THR A 116 5.47 -11.85 2.16
CA THR A 116 4.36 -12.14 3.09
C THR A 116 4.87 -12.04 4.53
N TYR A 117 4.36 -11.07 5.28
CA TYR A 117 4.63 -10.89 6.70
C TYR A 117 3.51 -11.52 7.51
N THR A 118 3.87 -12.42 8.43
CA THR A 118 2.93 -12.98 9.40
C THR A 118 3.11 -12.28 10.75
N VAL A 119 2.04 -11.69 11.25
CA VAL A 119 1.97 -11.08 12.58
C VAL A 119 1.21 -12.02 13.51
N GLY A 120 1.90 -12.58 14.50
CA GLY A 120 1.31 -13.42 15.54
C GLY A 120 0.93 -12.60 16.77
N GLY A 121 -0.19 -12.94 17.40
CA GLY A 121 -0.65 -12.33 18.65
C GLY A 121 -0.61 -13.32 19.82
N THR A 122 -0.30 -12.83 21.00
CA THR A 122 -0.49 -13.57 22.26
C THR A 122 -1.16 -12.68 23.30
N MET A 123 -1.92 -13.29 24.21
CA MET A 123 -2.52 -12.62 25.36
C MET A 123 -1.83 -13.07 26.64
N VAL A 124 -1.68 -12.16 27.60
CA VAL A 124 -1.16 -12.51 28.92
C VAL A 124 -2.25 -13.20 29.74
N LEU A 125 -1.88 -14.30 30.41
CA LEU A 125 -2.77 -15.11 31.23
C LEU A 125 -3.16 -14.41 32.54
N ASN A 126 -4.31 -14.78 33.10
CA ASN A 126 -4.73 -14.43 34.47
C ASN A 126 -4.79 -12.93 34.76
N GLN A 127 -5.10 -12.11 33.75
CA GLN A 127 -5.24 -10.67 33.94
C GLN A 127 -6.67 -10.28 34.31
N ALA A 128 -6.81 -9.31 35.20
CA ALA A 128 -8.08 -8.62 35.41
C ALA A 128 -8.44 -7.82 34.14
N GLY A 129 -9.70 -7.43 34.02
CA GLY A 129 -10.12 -6.55 32.93
C GLY A 129 -11.52 -5.99 33.14
N ASP A 130 -11.97 -5.27 32.12
CA ASP A 130 -13.19 -4.48 32.13
C ASP A 130 -13.85 -4.53 30.74
N ALA A 131 -15.01 -5.17 30.66
CA ALA A 131 -15.76 -5.35 29.41
C ALA A 131 -16.34 -4.04 28.85
N THR A 132 -16.26 -2.93 29.61
CA THR A 132 -16.62 -1.60 29.12
C THR A 132 -15.46 -0.91 28.38
N GLY A 133 -14.26 -1.49 28.43
CA GLY A 133 -13.08 -0.98 27.75
C GLY A 133 -13.10 -1.20 26.23
N ALA A 134 -12.08 -0.67 25.56
CA ALA A 134 -11.91 -0.86 24.12
C ALA A 134 -11.64 -2.32 23.77
N THR A 135 -12.40 -2.86 22.81
CA THR A 135 -12.25 -4.24 22.30
C THR A 135 -11.43 -4.32 21.03
N THR A 136 -11.02 -3.18 20.49
CA THR A 136 -10.22 -3.08 19.27
C THR A 136 -9.07 -2.13 19.47
N ASP A 137 -7.96 -2.41 18.81
CA ASP A 137 -6.78 -1.57 18.78
C ASP A 137 -6.21 -1.57 17.36
N ALA A 138 -5.66 -0.43 16.93
CA ALA A 138 -5.17 -0.24 15.58
C ALA A 138 -3.64 -0.16 15.60
N ARG A 139 -2.99 -0.94 14.73
CA ARG A 139 -1.54 -1.02 14.62
C ARG A 139 -1.09 -0.77 13.19
N THR A 140 0.06 -0.13 13.08
CA THR A 140 0.66 0.21 11.79
C THR A 140 1.91 -0.61 11.58
N LEU A 141 1.94 -1.40 10.51
CA LEU A 141 3.16 -2.01 9.99
C LEU A 141 3.79 -1.09 8.94
N THR A 142 5.00 -0.64 9.21
CA THR A 142 5.81 0.15 8.26
C THR A 142 6.86 -0.75 7.61
N VAL A 143 6.90 -0.78 6.28
CA VAL A 143 7.86 -1.55 5.48
C VAL A 143 8.69 -0.58 4.63
N SER A 144 10.03 -0.65 4.77
CA SER A 144 10.98 0.19 4.02
C SER A 144 11.72 -0.62 2.96
N TYR A 145 12.01 0.00 1.81
CA TYR A 145 12.68 -0.60 0.65
C TYR A 145 13.52 0.43 -0.11
#